data_AF-A0A2W4NKK1-F1
#
_entry.id   AF-A0A2W4NKK1-F1
#
_cell.length_a   1.000
_cell.length_b   1.000
_cell.length_c   1.000
_cell.angle_alpha   90.00
_cell.angle_beta   90.00
_cell.angle_gamma   90.00
#
_symmetry.space_group_name_H-M   'P 1'
#
loop_
_entity.id
_entity.type
_entity.pdbx_description
1 polymer ?
#
loop_
_entity_poly.entity_id
_entity_poly.type
_entity_poly.pdbx_seq_one_letter_code
_entity_poly.pdbx_strand_id
1 'polypeptide(L)'
;MSREPAALLDMLRAKAMLLLRREREVYQLRQERGRIETWLRAVHKLSIDLTTKDAEALLGLWVSSIVDDLNFQVAAVYACLREGPRLVLRKGAAHAPLAAEAAIDPETLEHVLSNKSGRYPRDPKLDALARVVA
;
A
#
# COMPACT_ATOMS: atom_id res chain seq x y z
N MET A 1 -61.89 6.41 6.53
CA MET A 1 -61.46 5.48 5.46
C MET A 1 -60.69 6.34 4.45
N SER A 2 -59.40 6.21 4.12
CA SER A 2 -58.45 5.10 4.11
C SER A 2 -57.01 5.68 4.06
N ARG A 3 -56.41 6.07 5.20
CA ARG A 3 -55.01 6.60 5.26
C ARG A 3 -53.97 5.55 5.67
N GLU A 4 -54.39 4.41 6.19
CA GLU A 4 -53.53 3.32 6.66
C GLU A 4 -52.64 2.65 5.59
N PRO A 5 -53.06 2.45 4.33
CA PRO A 5 -52.21 1.74 3.36
C PRO A 5 -51.00 2.58 2.91
N ALA A 6 -51.14 3.91 2.86
CA ALA A 6 -50.05 4.81 2.50
C ALA A 6 -48.98 4.86 3.60
N ALA A 7 -49.40 4.98 4.87
CA ALA A 7 -48.49 4.98 6.01
C ALA A 7 -47.73 3.63 6.15
N LEU A 8 -48.41 2.51 5.86
CA LEU A 8 -47.77 1.19 5.83
C LEU A 8 -46.73 1.08 4.72
N LEU A 9 -47.05 1.53 3.50
CA LEU A 9 -46.11 1.55 2.38
C LEU A 9 -44.90 2.43 2.65
N ASP A 10 -45.09 3.61 3.24
CA ASP A 10 -44.00 4.50 3.62
C ASP A 10 -43.11 3.88 4.70
N MET A 11 -43.71 3.20 5.69
CA MET A 11 -42.96 2.47 6.71
C MET A 11 -42.16 1.30 6.12
N LEU A 12 -42.76 0.52 5.21
CA LEU A 12 -42.07 -0.58 4.53
C LEU A 12 -40.92 -0.06 3.66
N ARG A 13 -41.13 1.04 2.95
CA ARG A 13 -40.09 1.71 2.15
C ARG A 13 -38.95 2.21 3.03
N ALA A 14 -39.26 2.84 4.16
CA ALA A 14 -38.25 3.30 5.12
C ALA A 14 -37.43 2.13 5.68
N LYS A 15 -38.08 1.03 6.06
CA LYS A 15 -37.40 -0.20 6.53
C LYS A 15 -36.54 -0.82 5.43
N ALA A 16 -37.03 -0.91 4.19
CA ALA A 16 -36.26 -1.42 3.07
C ALA A 16 -35.01 -0.58 2.80
N MET A 17 -35.13 0.75 2.83
CA MET A 17 -33.99 1.66 2.69
C MET A 17 -32.98 1.51 3.83
N LEU A 18 -33.43 1.31 5.07
CA LEU A 18 -32.55 1.02 6.19
C LEU A 18 -31.80 -0.30 6.04
N LEU A 19 -32.48 -1.36 5.59
CA LEU A 19 -31.85 -2.66 5.33
C LEU A 19 -30.78 -2.55 4.24
N LEU A 20 -31.08 -1.89 3.13
CA LEU A 20 -30.12 -1.65 2.06
C LEU A 20 -28.89 -0.85 2.53
N ARG A 21 -29.10 0.15 3.40
CA ARG A 21 -28.00 0.91 3.99
C ARG A 21 -27.13 0.01 4.87
N ARG A 22 -27.73 -0.81 5.73
CA ARG A 22 -26.99 -1.73 6.61
C ARG A 22 -26.20 -2.77 5.82
N GLU A 23 -26.78 -3.30 4.74
CA GLU A 23 -26.07 -4.24 3.86
C GLU A 23 -24.82 -3.60 3.24
N ARG A 24 -24.93 -2.35 2.76
CA ARG A 24 -23.78 -1.59 2.25
C ARG A 24 -22.71 -1.36 3.31
N GLU A 25 -23.11 -0.97 4.52
CA GLU A 25 -22.17 -0.77 5.65
C GLU A 25 -21.44 -2.07 6.00
N VAL A 26 -22.18 -3.19 6.11
CA VAL A 26 -21.58 -4.50 6.40
C VAL A 26 -20.64 -4.95 5.27
N TYR A 27 -21.02 -4.71 4.01
CA TYR A 27 -20.17 -5.02 2.87
C TYR A 27 -18.85 -4.23 2.91
N GLN A 28 -18.92 -2.93 3.20
CA GLN A 28 -17.74 -2.08 3.36
C GLN A 28 -16.82 -2.58 4.48
N LEU A 29 -17.39 -2.92 5.64
CA LEU A 29 -16.61 -3.47 6.76
C LEU A 29 -15.94 -4.81 6.41
N ARG A 30 -16.62 -5.68 5.64
CA ARG A 30 -16.02 -6.93 5.16
C ARG A 30 -14.87 -6.67 4.21
N GLN A 31 -15.00 -5.68 3.33
CA GLN A 31 -13.93 -5.28 2.41
C GLN A 31 -12.72 -4.72 3.16
N GLU A 32 -12.95 -3.84 4.14
CA GLU A 32 -11.89 -3.28 4.99
C GLU A 32 -11.18 -4.36 5.79
N ARG A 33 -11.95 -5.26 6.41
CA ARG A 33 -11.41 -6.42 7.13
C ARG A 33 -10.55 -7.29 6.22
N GLY A 34 -11.03 -7.60 5.01
CA GLY A 34 -10.28 -8.38 4.03
C GLY A 34 -8.95 -7.72 3.69
N ARG A 35 -8.94 -6.39 3.46
CA ARG A 35 -7.72 -5.62 3.21
C ARG A 35 -6.75 -5.69 4.39
N ILE A 36 -7.24 -5.52 5.62
CA ILE A 36 -6.42 -5.59 6.84
C ILE A 36 -5.81 -7.00 6.99
N GLU A 37 -6.61 -8.05 6.79
CA GLU A 37 -6.13 -9.43 6.88
C GLU A 37 -5.05 -9.75 5.84
N THR A 38 -5.15 -9.21 4.62
CA THR A 38 -4.10 -9.35 3.60
C THR A 38 -2.82 -8.66 4.05
N TRP A 39 -2.92 -7.42 4.57
CA TRP A 39 -1.77 -6.70 5.11
C TRP A 39 -1.09 -7.45 6.26
N LEU A 40 -1.87 -7.94 7.23
CA LEU A 40 -1.34 -8.69 8.37
C LEU A 40 -0.65 -9.98 7.91
N ARG A 41 -1.20 -10.70 6.93
CA ARG A 41 -0.58 -11.91 6.37
C ARG A 41 0.74 -11.60 5.67
N ALA A 42 0.78 -10.54 4.84
CA ALA A 42 2.00 -10.12 4.17
C ALA A 42 3.10 -9.75 5.18
N VAL A 43 2.77 -8.94 6.19
CA VAL A 43 3.72 -8.53 7.24
C VAL A 43 4.21 -9.73 8.06
N HIS A 44 3.31 -10.64 8.45
CA HIS A 44 3.67 -11.83 9.22
C HIS A 44 4.60 -12.78 8.42
N LYS A 45 4.33 -12.97 7.12
CA LYS A 45 5.21 -13.74 6.23
C LYS A 45 6.61 -13.10 6.16
N LEU A 46 6.68 -11.78 6.04
CA LEU A 46 7.93 -11.03 5.99
C LEU A 46 8.72 -11.10 7.31
N SER A 47 8.04 -11.13 8.46
CA SER A 47 8.71 -11.13 9.77
C SER A 47 9.30 -12.47 10.17
N ILE A 48 8.68 -13.59 9.77
CA ILE A 48 9.17 -14.94 10.08
C ILE A 48 10.46 -15.28 9.33
N ASP A 49 10.53 -14.87 8.06
CA ASP A 49 11.61 -15.28 7.18
C ASP A 49 12.96 -14.57 7.46
N LEU A 50 12.95 -13.51 8.28
CA LEU A 50 14.12 -12.67 8.60
C LEU A 50 15.30 -13.44 9.22
N THR A 51 15.04 -14.55 9.91
CA THR A 51 16.08 -15.30 10.65
C THR A 51 16.68 -16.45 9.85
N THR A 52 16.07 -16.83 8.72
CA THR A 52 16.39 -18.10 8.03
C THR A 52 16.90 -17.92 6.61
N LYS A 53 16.76 -16.73 6.00
CA LYS A 53 17.08 -16.49 4.58
C LYS A 53 18.24 -15.52 4.41
N ASP A 54 18.97 -15.70 3.31
CA ASP A 54 19.98 -14.75 2.82
C ASP A 54 19.34 -13.38 2.52
N ALA A 55 20.12 -12.31 2.64
CA ALA A 55 19.66 -10.94 2.51
C ALA A 55 18.99 -10.68 1.15
N GLU A 56 19.55 -11.21 0.04
CA GLU A 56 18.96 -11.06 -1.29
C GLU A 56 17.62 -11.82 -1.44
N ALA A 57 17.52 -13.00 -0.83
CA ALA A 57 16.27 -13.76 -0.82
C ALA A 57 15.18 -13.03 -0.02
N LEU A 58 15.55 -12.35 1.07
CA LEU A 58 14.64 -11.49 1.81
C LEU A 58 14.17 -10.32 0.97
N LEU A 59 15.06 -9.59 0.30
CA LEU A 59 14.67 -8.47 -0.56
C LEU A 59 13.72 -8.91 -1.68
N GLY A 60 13.97 -10.08 -2.27
CA GLY A 60 13.04 -10.70 -3.22
C GLY A 60 11.65 -10.93 -2.64
N LEU A 61 11.57 -11.51 -1.45
CA LEU A 61 10.30 -11.78 -0.78
C LEU A 61 9.53 -10.50 -0.45
N TRP A 62 10.24 -9.45 -0.02
CA TRP A 62 9.67 -8.13 0.23
C TRP A 62 9.03 -7.55 -1.02
N VAL A 63 9.78 -7.52 -2.12
CA VAL A 63 9.30 -7.01 -3.40
C VAL A 63 8.08 -7.80 -3.91
N SER A 64 8.13 -9.14 -3.89
CA SER A 64 6.98 -9.96 -4.31
C SER A 64 5.77 -9.81 -3.41
N SER A 65 5.96 -9.68 -2.09
CA SER A 65 4.83 -9.52 -1.15
C SER A 65 4.13 -8.18 -1.35
N ILE A 66 4.87 -7.13 -1.73
CA ILE A 66 4.28 -5.82 -2.01
C ILE A 66 3.54 -5.83 -3.36
N VAL A 67 4.12 -6.40 -4.41
CA VAL A 67 3.48 -6.40 -5.75
C VAL A 67 2.36 -7.44 -5.83
N ASP A 68 2.63 -8.68 -5.46
CA ASP A 68 1.72 -9.80 -5.69
C ASP A 68 0.67 -9.91 -4.58
N ASP A 69 1.08 -9.89 -3.31
CA ASP A 69 0.14 -10.09 -2.19
C ASP A 69 -0.66 -8.81 -1.88
N LEU A 70 -0.03 -7.62 -2.00
CA LEU A 70 -0.65 -6.33 -1.69
C LEU A 70 -1.14 -5.55 -2.93
N ASN A 71 -0.94 -6.10 -4.14
CA ASN A 71 -1.40 -5.53 -5.41
C ASN A 71 -0.86 -4.10 -5.68
N PHE A 72 0.35 -3.79 -5.24
CA PHE A 72 1.02 -2.57 -5.67
C PHE A 72 1.58 -2.75 -7.09
N GLN A 73 1.62 -1.65 -7.85
CA GLN A 73 2.11 -1.67 -9.24
C GLN A 73 3.63 -1.75 -9.33
N VAL A 74 4.34 -1.22 -8.32
CA VAL A 74 5.79 -1.11 -8.29
C VAL A 74 6.27 -1.30 -6.85
N ALA A 75 7.32 -2.10 -6.67
CA ALA A 75 8.09 -2.18 -5.45
C ALA A 75 9.58 -2.25 -5.78
N ALA A 76 10.40 -1.48 -5.07
CA ALA A 76 11.83 -1.43 -5.30
C ALA A 76 12.58 -1.24 -3.98
N VAL A 77 13.74 -1.87 -3.88
CA VAL A 77 14.69 -1.75 -2.77
C VAL A 77 15.98 -1.18 -3.32
N TYR A 78 16.35 -0.02 -2.79
CA TYR A 78 17.60 0.65 -3.11
C TYR A 78 18.55 0.62 -1.92
N ALA A 79 19.83 0.42 -2.18
CA ALA A 79 20.90 0.64 -1.23
C ALA A 79 21.48 2.04 -1.43
N CYS A 80 21.60 2.81 -0.36
CA CYS A 80 22.35 4.07 -0.40
C CYS A 80 23.84 3.78 -0.22
N LEU A 81 24.69 4.23 -1.15
CA LEU A 81 26.13 4.15 -0.99
C LEU A 81 26.62 5.24 -0.01
N ARG A 82 27.65 4.93 0.78
CA ARG A 82 28.23 5.88 1.75
C ARG A 82 29.01 7.02 1.09
N GLU A 83 29.44 6.85 -0.16
CA GLU A 83 30.39 7.74 -0.85
C GLU A 83 29.71 8.83 -1.70
N GLY A 84 28.37 8.83 -1.78
CA GLY A 84 27.65 9.85 -2.52
C GLY A 84 26.14 9.63 -2.50
N PRO A 85 25.36 10.61 -2.96
CA PRO A 85 23.91 10.53 -2.94
C PRO A 85 23.42 9.72 -4.15
N ARG A 86 23.78 8.43 -4.16
CA ARG A 86 23.39 7.47 -5.18
C ARG A 86 22.67 6.29 -4.54
N LEU A 87 21.56 5.95 -5.16
CA LEU A 87 20.75 4.79 -4.85
C LEU A 87 21.05 3.70 -5.87
N VAL A 88 21.47 2.54 -5.40
CA VAL A 88 21.72 1.35 -6.23
C VAL A 88 20.58 0.37 -6.04
N LEU A 89 19.90 0.01 -7.12
CA LEU A 89 18.81 -0.97 -7.09
C LEU A 89 19.37 -2.33 -6.67
N ARG A 90 18.84 -2.88 -5.57
CA ARG A 90 19.12 -4.25 -5.13
C ARG A 90 18.08 -5.21 -5.68
N LYS A 91 16.81 -4.82 -5.57
CA LYS A 91 15.70 -5.62 -6.06
C LYS A 91 14.55 -4.73 -6.46
N GLY A 92 13.79 -5.13 -7.47
CA GLY A 92 12.52 -4.48 -7.76
C GLY A 92 11.63 -5.33 -8.65
N ALA A 93 10.34 -4.99 -8.63
CA ALA A 93 9.32 -5.55 -9.48
C ALA A 93 8.41 -4.39 -9.91
N ALA A 94 8.30 -4.23 -11.22
CA ALA A 94 7.53 -3.19 -11.87
C ALA A 94 7.16 -3.67 -13.28
N HIS A 95 6.12 -3.09 -13.87
CA HIS A 95 5.79 -3.32 -15.28
C HIS A 95 6.78 -2.66 -16.24
N ALA A 96 7.39 -1.54 -15.84
CA ALA A 96 8.46 -0.88 -16.56
C ALA A 96 9.83 -1.22 -15.94
N PRO A 97 10.91 -1.30 -16.73
CA PRO A 97 12.24 -1.56 -16.22
C PRO A 97 12.71 -0.43 -15.31
N LEU A 98 13.09 -0.78 -14.08
CA LEU A 98 13.61 0.15 -13.08
C LEU A 98 15.07 0.49 -13.38
N ALA A 99 15.45 1.75 -13.17
CA ALA A 99 16.85 2.17 -13.29
C ALA A 99 17.73 1.48 -12.23
N ALA A 100 18.87 0.93 -12.68
CA ALA A 100 19.82 0.25 -11.79
C ALA A 100 20.50 1.22 -10.81
N GLU A 101 20.66 2.47 -11.22
CA GLU A 101 21.19 3.56 -10.40
C GLU A 101 20.28 4.78 -10.52
N ALA A 102 20.08 5.44 -9.39
CA ALA A 102 19.29 6.65 -9.27
C ALA A 102 20.11 7.71 -8.51
N ALA A 103 20.28 8.88 -9.12
CA ALA A 103 20.81 10.03 -8.41
C ALA A 103 19.71 10.59 -7.49
N ILE A 104 20.05 10.83 -6.24
CA ILE A 104 19.18 11.51 -5.27
C ILE A 104 19.88 12.80 -4.86
N ASP A 105 19.12 13.86 -4.56
CA ASP A 105 19.72 15.05 -3.98
C ASP A 105 20.02 14.82 -2.47
N PRO A 106 21.08 15.43 -1.91
CA PRO A 106 21.46 15.18 -0.52
C PRO A 106 20.38 15.56 0.51
N GLU A 107 19.59 16.59 0.24
CA GLU A 107 18.55 17.08 1.14
C GLU A 107 17.38 16.09 1.22
N THR A 108 16.94 15.55 0.07
CA THR A 108 15.93 14.48 0.01
C THR A 108 16.45 13.20 0.67
N LEU A 109 17.73 12.86 0.48
CA LEU A 109 18.32 11.71 1.16
C LEU A 109 18.32 11.88 2.69
N GLU A 110 18.72 13.04 3.20
CA GLU A 110 18.69 13.36 4.63
C GLU A 110 17.27 13.32 5.19
N HIS A 111 16.29 13.82 4.43
CA HIS A 111 14.88 13.75 4.78
C HIS A 111 14.39 12.30 4.88
N VAL A 112 14.71 11.44 3.91
CA VAL A 112 14.33 10.02 3.91
C VAL A 112 14.98 9.27 5.07
N LEU A 113 16.26 9.55 5.36
CA LEU A 113 16.97 8.91 6.48
C LEU A 113 16.44 9.35 7.85
N SER A 114 16.01 10.61 7.96
CA SER A 114 15.44 11.18 9.18
C SER A 114 14.00 10.69 9.42
N ASN A 115 13.24 10.50 8.35
CA ASN A 115 11.85 10.04 8.38
C ASN A 115 11.74 8.60 7.89
N LYS A 116 12.09 7.64 8.75
CA LYS A 116 12.20 6.20 8.41
C LYS A 116 10.89 5.50 8.04
N SER A 117 9.74 6.12 8.30
CA SER A 117 8.43 5.55 7.99
C SER A 117 7.38 6.64 7.85
N GLY A 118 6.50 6.52 6.86
CA GLY A 118 5.35 7.40 6.74
C GLY A 118 4.79 7.44 5.33
N ARG A 119 3.61 8.06 5.20
CA ARG A 119 3.12 8.53 3.92
C ARG A 119 3.79 9.87 3.66
N TYR A 120 4.68 9.93 2.68
CA TYR A 120 5.18 11.21 2.23
C TYR A 120 4.03 11.96 1.53
N PRO A 121 3.67 13.18 1.95
CA PRO A 121 2.81 14.03 1.14
C PRO A 121 3.45 14.24 -0.23
N ARG A 122 2.67 14.62 -1.25
CA ARG A 122 3.22 14.99 -2.57
C ARG A 122 4.13 16.20 -2.39
N ASP A 123 5.41 15.91 -2.16
CA ASP A 123 6.49 16.86 -2.09
C ASP A 123 7.16 16.85 -3.48
N PRO A 124 7.30 17.99 -4.16
CA PRO A 124 8.00 18.07 -5.44
C PRO A 124 9.39 17.40 -5.42
N LYS A 125 10.09 17.40 -4.27
CA LYS A 125 11.39 16.75 -4.10
C LYS A 125 11.30 15.22 -4.08
N LEU A 126 10.22 14.67 -3.49
CA LEU A 126 9.98 13.22 -3.45
C LEU A 126 9.29 12.70 -4.72
N ASP A 127 8.54 13.56 -5.41
CA ASP A 127 8.04 13.27 -6.77
C ASP A 127 9.21 13.08 -7.75
N ALA A 128 10.32 13.78 -7.56
CA ALA A 128 11.54 13.54 -8.36
C ALA A 128 12.07 12.12 -8.13
N LEU A 129 12.08 11.65 -6.88
CA LEU A 129 12.48 10.29 -6.53
C LEU A 129 11.53 9.25 -7.14
N ALA A 130 10.22 9.49 -7.11
CA ALA A 130 9.23 8.64 -7.77
C ALA A 130 9.40 8.59 -9.31
N ARG A 131 9.92 9.66 -9.94
CA ARG A 131 10.21 9.69 -11.39
C ARG A 131 11.52 9.03 -11.79
N VAL A 132 12.49 8.94 -10.88
CA VAL A 132 13.74 8.21 -11.13
C VAL A 132 13.55 6.70 -10.90
N VAL A 133 12.55 6.34 -10.09
CA VAL A 133 12.19 4.96 -9.73
C VAL A 133 11.05 4.40 -10.60
N ALA A 134 10.35 5.19 -11.42
CA ALA A 134 9.27 4.73 -12.31
C ALA A 134 9.71 4.70 -13.77
#